data_AF-A0A9P5ZH32-F1
#
_entry.id   AF-A0A9P5ZH32-F1
#
_cell.length_a   1.000
_cell.length_b   1.000
_cell.length_c   1.000
_cell.angle_alpha   90.00
_cell.angle_beta   90.00
_cell.angle_gamma   90.00
#
_symmetry.space_group_name_H-M   'P 1'
#
loop_
_entity.id
_entity.type
_entity.pdbx_description
1 polymer ?
#
loop_
_entity_poly.entity_id
_entity_poly.type
_entity_poly.pdbx_seq_one_letter_code
_entity_poly.pdbx_strand_id
1 'polypeptide(L)'
;PPALWIIINPSSIHNLIVQFLMGEQIDLNNFLPNLGPDWQIRVYNIAEDLFSACKFFHTVVTSMLEDLFGITAGNHWECAHVS
;
A
#
# COMPACT_ATOMS: atom_id res chain seq x y z
N PRO A 1 13.96 29.44 -0.28
CA PRO A 1 12.73 28.64 -0.11
C PRO A 1 12.96 27.46 0.85
N PRO A 2 12.03 27.14 1.76
CA PRO A 2 12.15 25.96 2.61
C PRO A 2 12.01 24.69 1.77
N ALA A 3 12.90 23.73 1.97
CA ALA A 3 12.87 22.41 1.36
C ALA A 3 12.73 21.35 2.46
N LEU A 4 11.89 20.35 2.22
CA LEU A 4 11.63 19.27 3.15
C LEU A 4 12.00 17.93 2.48
N TRP A 5 12.83 17.15 3.16
CA TRP A 5 13.23 15.81 2.73
C TRP A 5 12.64 14.79 3.69
N ILE A 6 11.90 13.82 3.17
CA ILE A 6 11.24 12.76 3.95
C ILE A 6 11.54 11.41 3.29
N ILE A 7 11.81 10.40 4.10
CA ILE A 7 11.86 8.99 3.67
C ILE A 7 10.63 8.29 4.25
N ILE A 8 9.80 7.70 3.40
CA ILE A 8 8.63 6.91 3.80
C ILE A 8 8.90 5.45 3.42
N ASN A 9 8.84 4.53 4.38
CA ASN A 9 9.09 3.10 4.18
C ASN A 9 7.86 2.27 4.61
N PRO A 10 6.95 1.90 3.68
CA PRO A 10 5.78 1.11 4.02
C PRO A 10 6.17 -0.35 4.33
N SER A 11 5.86 -0.83 5.53
CA SER A 11 6.10 -2.22 5.96
C SER A 11 4.86 -3.08 5.73
N SER A 12 5.02 -4.22 5.06
CA SER A 12 3.95 -5.22 4.89
C SER A 12 3.80 -6.14 6.11
N ILE A 13 4.88 -6.43 6.84
CA ILE A 13 4.89 -7.43 7.93
C ILE A 13 4.01 -7.00 9.12
N HIS A 14 3.95 -5.70 9.39
CA HIS A 14 3.20 -5.15 10.52
C HIS A 14 1.89 -4.47 10.10
N ASN A 15 1.54 -4.53 8.81
CA ASN A 15 0.36 -3.86 8.30
C ASN A 15 -0.79 -4.85 8.11
N LEU A 16 -1.87 -4.67 8.87
CA LEU A 16 -3.03 -5.53 8.78
C LEU A 16 -3.80 -5.38 7.45
N ILE A 17 -3.59 -4.28 6.72
CA ILE A 17 -4.19 -4.05 5.39
C ILE A 17 -3.68 -5.08 4.39
N VAL A 18 -2.39 -5.46 4.41
CA VAL A 18 -1.89 -6.48 3.47
C VAL A 18 -2.50 -7.85 3.77
N GLN A 19 -2.73 -8.16 5.05
CA GLN A 19 -3.37 -9.40 5.46
C GLN A 19 -4.85 -9.42 5.04
N PHE A 20 -5.55 -8.30 5.21
CA PHE A 20 -6.93 -8.15 4.73
C PHE A 20 -7.02 -8.34 3.21
N LEU A 21 -6.07 -7.77 2.45
CA LEU A 21 -6.01 -7.94 1.00
C LEU A 21 -5.70 -9.39 0.58
N MET A 22 -5.03 -10.16 1.43
CA MET A 22 -4.77 -11.60 1.27
C MET A 22 -5.96 -12.48 1.71
N GLY A 23 -7.06 -11.87 2.15
CA GLY A 23 -8.29 -12.59 2.52
C GLY A 23 -8.37 -12.98 3.99
N GLU A 24 -7.46 -12.51 4.84
CA GLU A 24 -7.56 -12.70 6.29
C GLU A 24 -8.80 -11.98 6.84
N GLN A 25 -9.51 -12.65 7.77
CA GLN A 25 -10.71 -12.09 8.38
C GLN A 25 -10.33 -11.07 9.47
N ILE A 26 -10.04 -9.86 9.03
CA ILE A 26 -9.67 -8.74 9.90
C ILE A 26 -10.83 -7.75 9.96
N ASP A 27 -11.27 -7.43 11.18
CA ASP A 27 -12.26 -6.38 11.40
C ASP A 27 -11.61 -4.99 11.24
N LEU A 28 -11.76 -4.40 10.05
CA LEU A 28 -11.29 -3.05 9.76
C LEU A 28 -12.08 -1.96 10.50
N ASN A 29 -13.23 -2.26 11.11
CA ASN A 29 -13.93 -1.28 11.94
C ASN A 29 -13.39 -1.25 13.38
N ASN A 30 -12.66 -2.29 13.79
CA ASN A 30 -12.09 -2.44 15.12
C ASN A 30 -10.60 -2.79 15.03
N PHE A 31 -9.77 -1.79 14.69
CA PHE A 31 -8.32 -1.89 14.53
C PHE A 31 -7.60 -2.15 15.87
N LEU A 32 -7.75 -3.34 16.44
CA LEU A 32 -6.92 -3.78 17.56
C LEU A 32 -5.67 -4.47 17.03
N PRO A 33 -4.45 -4.07 17.45
CA PRO A 33 -3.18 -4.66 17.01
C PRO A 33 -3.07 -6.18 17.21
N ASN A 34 -3.91 -6.73 18.09
CA ASN A 34 -3.91 -8.13 18.50
C ASN A 34 -5.00 -8.97 17.79
N LEU A 35 -5.82 -8.38 16.90
CA LEU A 35 -6.91 -9.09 16.22
C LEU A 35 -6.50 -9.77 14.90
N GLY A 36 -5.22 -9.69 14.51
CA GLY A 36 -4.70 -10.31 13.29
C GLY A 36 -3.91 -11.60 13.53
N PRO A 37 -3.60 -12.34 12.45
CA PRO A 37 -2.71 -13.51 12.52
C PRO A 37 -1.35 -13.15 13.11
N ASP A 38 -0.68 -14.10 13.78
CA ASP A 38 0.66 -13.91 14.36
C ASP A 38 1.70 -13.52 13.30
N TRP A 39 2.81 -12.88 13.72
CA TRP A 39 3.83 -12.38 12.80
C TRP A 39 4.40 -13.46 11.88
N GLN A 40 4.53 -14.70 12.35
CA GLN A 40 5.03 -15.81 11.52
C GLN A 40 4.06 -16.12 10.38
N ILE A 41 2.76 -16.13 10.70
CA ILE A 41 1.69 -16.38 9.72
C ILE A 41 1.62 -15.23 8.72
N ARG A 42 1.75 -13.98 9.18
CA ARG A 42 1.77 -12.81 8.28
C ARG A 42 2.88 -12.89 7.25
N VAL A 43 4.09 -13.25 7.68
CA VAL A 43 5.24 -13.43 6.79
C VAL A 43 5.01 -14.56 5.81
N TYR A 44 4.42 -15.68 6.27
CA TYR A 44 4.07 -16.81 5.42
C TYR A 44 3.05 -16.42 4.34
N ASN A 45 1.95 -15.77 4.73
CA ASN A 45 0.90 -15.32 3.82
C ASN A 45 1.46 -14.37 2.74
N ILE A 46 2.37 -13.46 3.11
CA ILE A 46 3.03 -12.57 2.16
C ILE A 46 3.91 -13.33 1.16
N ALA A 47 4.61 -14.36 1.63
CA ALA A 47 5.45 -15.19 0.78
C ALA A 47 4.62 -16.11 -0.15
N GLU A 48 3.46 -16.56 0.32
CA GLU A 48 2.56 -17.43 -0.44
C GLU A 48 1.81 -16.66 -1.54
N ASP A 49 1.31 -15.46 -1.25
CA ASP A 49 0.57 -14.62 -2.20
C ASP A 49 1.32 -13.32 -2.54
N LEU A 50 2.36 -13.48 -3.36
CA LEU A 50 3.15 -12.36 -3.85
C LEU A 50 2.32 -11.38 -4.69
N PHE A 51 1.25 -11.85 -5.35
CA PHE A 51 0.39 -10.98 -6.15
C PHE A 51 -0.37 -9.99 -5.26
N SER A 52 -0.99 -10.47 -4.18
CA SER A 52 -1.64 -9.60 -3.19
C SER A 52 -0.66 -8.69 -2.47
N ALA A 53 0.57 -9.16 -2.20
CA ALA A 53 1.62 -8.31 -1.65
C ALA A 53 1.99 -7.16 -2.62
N CYS A 54 2.15 -7.44 -3.91
CA CYS A 54 2.39 -6.43 -4.93
C CYS A 54 1.23 -5.43 -5.04
N LYS A 55 -0.02 -5.92 -4.99
CA LYS A 55 -1.21 -5.08 -5.00
C LYS A 55 -1.23 -4.13 -3.80
N PHE A 56 -0.87 -4.61 -2.61
CA PHE A 56 -0.72 -3.76 -1.43
C PHE A 56 0.30 -2.63 -1.65
N PHE A 57 1.52 -2.95 -2.10
CA PHE A 57 2.54 -1.93 -2.32
C PHE A 57 2.13 -0.93 -3.39
N HIS A 58 1.52 -1.41 -4.48
CA HIS A 58 0.98 -0.54 -5.51
C HIS A 58 -0.06 0.42 -4.94
N THR A 59 -1.07 -0.08 -4.22
CA THR A 59 -2.10 0.75 -3.60
C THR A 59 -1.52 1.77 -2.63
N VAL A 60 -0.56 1.37 -1.78
CA VAL A 60 0.07 2.27 -0.81
C VAL A 60 0.85 3.38 -1.51
N VAL A 61 1.65 3.05 -2.52
CA VAL A 61 2.41 4.05 -3.28
C VAL A 61 1.48 4.99 -4.03
N THR A 62 0.46 4.46 -4.71
CA THR A 62 -0.53 5.28 -5.44
C THR A 62 -1.26 6.23 -4.50
N SER A 63 -1.78 5.76 -3.36
CA SER A 63 -2.44 6.65 -2.38
C SER A 63 -1.49 7.68 -1.76
N MET A 64 -0.21 7.35 -1.54
CA MET A 64 0.76 8.35 -1.11
C MET A 64 0.95 9.44 -2.16
N LEU A 65 1.10 9.07 -3.42
CA LEU A 65 1.30 10.04 -4.50
C LEU A 65 0.03 10.86 -4.74
N GLU A 66 -1.12 10.22 -4.91
CA GLU A 66 -2.37 10.85 -5.31
C GLU A 66 -3.07 11.56 -4.15
N ASP A 67 -3.27 10.87 -3.01
CA ASP A 67 -4.10 11.39 -1.91
C ASP A 67 -3.29 12.27 -0.95
N LEU A 68 -2.07 11.84 -0.59
CA LEU A 68 -1.25 12.57 0.38
C LEU A 68 -0.50 13.74 -0.26
N PHE A 69 0.04 13.56 -1.48
CA PHE A 69 0.82 14.58 -2.16
C PHE A 69 0.08 15.28 -3.31
N GLY A 70 -1.09 14.81 -3.74
CA GLY A 70 -1.85 15.42 -4.84
C GLY A 70 -1.19 15.23 -6.22
N ILE A 71 -0.31 14.25 -6.38
CA ILE A 71 0.43 13.96 -7.61
C ILE A 71 -0.33 12.88 -8.39
N THR A 72 -0.87 13.25 -9.54
CA THR A 72 -1.56 12.34 -10.45
C THR A 72 -0.68 11.96 -11.63
N ALA A 73 -0.71 10.70 -12.06
CA ALA A 73 -0.05 10.29 -13.30
C ALA A 73 -0.72 10.95 -14.51
N GLY A 74 0.07 11.63 -15.34
CA GLY A 74 -0.42 12.20 -16.60
C GLY A 74 -0.49 11.15 -17.70
N ASN A 75 -1.56 11.16 -18.50
CA ASN A 75 -1.64 10.37 -19.73
C ASN A 75 -0.69 10.98 -20.78
N HIS A 76 0.54 10.47 -20.86
CA HIS A 76 1.55 10.98 -21.80
C HIS A 76 1.08 11.00 -23.27
N TRP A 77 0.12 10.16 -23.67
CA TRP A 77 -0.36 10.05 -25.05
C TRP A 77 -1.37 11.15 -25.46
N GLU A 78 -2.02 11.87 -24.53
CA GLU A 78 -2.94 12.97 -24.89
C GLU A 78 -2.20 14.23 -25.37
N CYS A 79 -0.95 14.43 -24.98
CA CYS A 79 -0.16 15.58 -25.42
C CYS A 79 0.37 15.45 -26.87
N ALA A 80 0.40 14.24 -27.45
CA ALA A 80 0.96 14.00 -28.78
C ALA A 80 0.00 14.36 -29.94
N HIS A 81 -1.28 14.62 -29.66
CA HIS A 81 -2.30 14.93 -30.67
C HIS A 81 -2.73 16.41 -30.68
N VAL A 82 -2.09 17.26 -29.89
CA VAL A 82 -2.34 18.72 -29.85
C VAL A 82 -1.07 19.50 -30.22
N SER A 83 -0.37 19.06 -31.26
CA SER A 83 0.77 19.78 -31.86
C SER A 83 0.63 19.83 -33.37
#